data_AF-A0A7V8X116-F1
#
_entry.id   AF-A0A7V8X116-F1
#
_cell.length_a   1.000
_cell.length_b   1.000
_cell.length_c   1.000
_cell.angle_alpha   90.00
_cell.angle_beta   90.00
_cell.angle_gamma   90.00
#
_symmetry.space_group_name_H-M   'P 1'
#
loop_
_entity.id
_entity.type
_entity.pdbx_description
1 polymer ?
#
loop_
_entity_poly.entity_id
_entity_poly.type
_entity_poly.pdbx_seq_one_letter_code
_entity_poly.pdbx_strand_id
1 'polypeptide(L)'
;LTGERRAATVGGWVVDPARQRDDGAALTARIEAAGPPGLDLAVLDERERALAATMANVSVGHGRARAGRGDDLFDKHPLVVALEAEPFGPRTQAPPGVTGAELRELVERGLVVRADGLVFASAAVDEATRVVAALFADGRPFLRVTELRHALRCSRPVAVALLQLLDGHGVTIRRGDHRERGRRLPPGP
;
A
#
# COMPACT_ATOMS: atom_id res chain seq x y z
N LEU A 1 -20.55 37.87 -34.88
CA LEU A 1 -20.26 36.54 -34.30
C LEU A 1 -18.86 36.58 -33.69
N THR A 2 -18.74 36.88 -32.40
CA THR A 2 -17.46 36.84 -31.68
C THR A 2 -17.49 35.66 -30.71
N GLY A 3 -17.26 34.46 -31.24
CA GLY A 3 -17.07 33.26 -30.43
C GLY A 3 -15.59 32.92 -30.38
N GLU A 4 -14.89 33.42 -29.36
CA GLU A 4 -13.52 32.96 -29.09
C GLU A 4 -13.55 31.52 -28.58
N ARG A 5 -12.77 30.64 -29.20
CA ARG A 5 -12.60 29.25 -28.76
C ARG A 5 -11.81 29.25 -27.45
N ARG A 6 -12.44 28.81 -26.36
CA ARG A 6 -11.78 28.62 -25.05
C ARG A 6 -11.52 27.14 -24.80
N ALA A 7 -10.36 26.82 -24.27
CA ALA A 7 -10.02 25.48 -23.82
C ALA A 7 -10.90 25.09 -22.61
N ALA A 8 -11.33 23.83 -22.55
CA ALA A 8 -12.10 23.30 -21.44
C ALA A 8 -11.28 23.37 -20.14
N THR A 9 -11.92 23.75 -19.04
CA THR A 9 -11.32 23.87 -17.70
C THR A 9 -11.69 22.71 -16.77
N VAL A 10 -12.79 22.00 -17.04
CA VAL A 10 -13.20 20.78 -16.30
C VAL A 10 -13.68 19.75 -17.31
N GLY A 11 -12.95 18.64 -17.48
CA GLY A 11 -13.29 17.64 -18.51
C GLY A 11 -13.44 18.30 -19.89
N GLY A 12 -14.65 18.22 -20.46
CA GLY A 12 -15.01 18.83 -21.74
C GLY A 12 -15.63 20.24 -21.66
N TRP A 13 -15.77 20.83 -20.48
CA TRP A 13 -16.52 22.08 -20.25
C TRP A 13 -15.64 23.29 -19.95
N VAL A 14 -16.08 24.46 -20.41
CA VAL A 14 -15.53 25.76 -19.98
C VAL A 14 -16.41 26.28 -18.85
N VAL A 15 -15.87 26.31 -17.64
CA VAL A 15 -16.56 26.74 -16.42
C VAL A 15 -16.01 28.09 -15.97
N ASP A 16 -16.89 28.95 -15.45
CA ASP A 16 -16.49 30.21 -14.82
C ASP A 16 -15.52 29.93 -13.65
N PRO A 17 -14.36 30.62 -13.58
CA PRO A 17 -13.35 30.34 -12.56
C PRO A 17 -13.83 30.54 -11.12
N ALA A 18 -14.74 31.49 -10.85
CA ALA A 18 -15.29 31.66 -9.51
C ALA A 18 -16.22 30.49 -9.18
N ARG A 19 -17.08 30.11 -10.12
CA ARG A 19 -17.96 28.96 -9.94
C ARG A 19 -17.20 27.64 -9.75
N GLN A 20 -16.13 27.44 -10.51
CA GLN A 20 -15.27 26.26 -10.37
C GLN A 20 -14.61 26.19 -8.98
N ARG A 21 -14.20 27.33 -8.42
CA ARG A 21 -13.65 27.38 -7.05
C ARG A 21 -14.71 27.04 -6.00
N ASP A 22 -15.90 27.62 -6.11
CA ASP A 22 -16.99 27.38 -5.15
C ASP A 22 -17.43 25.92 -5.16
N ASP A 23 -17.65 25.35 -6.35
CA ASP A 23 -18.01 23.93 -6.51
C ASP A 23 -16.88 23.02 -6.01
N GLY A 24 -15.61 23.39 -6.24
CA GLY A 24 -14.45 22.64 -5.75
C GLY A 24 -14.33 22.65 -4.23
N ALA A 25 -14.61 23.80 -3.59
CA ALA A 25 -14.62 23.92 -2.14
C ALA A 25 -15.74 23.08 -1.51
N ALA A 26 -16.94 23.11 -2.10
CA ALA A 26 -18.08 22.30 -1.65
C ALA A 26 -17.79 20.79 -1.78
N LEU A 27 -17.18 20.36 -2.89
CA LEU A 27 -16.80 18.97 -3.10
C LEU A 27 -15.71 18.53 -2.11
N THR A 28 -14.72 19.38 -1.85
CA THR A 28 -13.67 19.11 -0.85
C THR A 28 -14.28 18.87 0.53
N ALA A 29 -15.18 19.75 0.98
CA ALA A 29 -15.84 19.63 2.27
C ALA A 29 -16.65 18.32 2.39
N ARG A 30 -17.31 17.88 1.30
CA ARG A 30 -18.03 16.59 1.27
C ARG A 30 -17.08 15.39 1.36
N ILE A 31 -15.93 15.45 0.69
CA ILE A 31 -14.91 14.40 0.73
C ILE A 31 -14.30 14.31 2.15
N GLU A 32 -13.98 15.45 2.76
CA GLU A 32 -13.46 15.50 4.13
C GLU A 32 -14.49 14.98 5.15
N ALA A 33 -15.76 15.35 5.00
CA ALA A 33 -16.84 14.86 5.85
C ALA A 33 -17.08 13.35 5.72
N ALA A 34 -16.79 12.75 4.55
CA ALA A 34 -16.85 11.30 4.36
C ALA A 34 -15.75 10.56 5.14
N GLY A 35 -14.69 11.26 5.55
CA GLY A 35 -13.63 10.72 6.38
C GLY A 35 -12.76 9.67 5.69
N PRO A 36 -12.11 8.77 6.46
CA PRO A 36 -11.14 7.82 5.93
C PRO A 36 -11.64 6.98 4.74
N PRO A 37 -12.89 6.47 4.70
CA PRO A 37 -13.38 5.67 3.57
C PRO A 37 -13.48 6.42 2.24
N GLY A 38 -13.46 7.76 2.24
CA GLY A 38 -13.67 8.59 1.05
C GLY A 38 -15.12 8.64 0.56
N LEU A 39 -15.39 9.62 -0.31
CA LEU A 39 -16.68 9.81 -0.95
C LEU A 39 -16.83 8.88 -2.16
N ASP A 40 -17.95 8.18 -2.27
CA ASP A 40 -18.25 7.35 -3.43
C ASP A 40 -18.50 8.21 -4.68
N LEU A 41 -17.80 7.94 -5.78
CA LEU A 41 -17.98 8.66 -7.04
C LEU A 41 -19.35 8.42 -7.66
N ALA A 42 -20.03 7.32 -7.31
CA ALA A 42 -21.38 7.03 -7.81
C ALA A 42 -22.43 8.02 -7.29
N VAL A 43 -22.17 8.71 -6.17
CA VAL A 43 -23.04 9.78 -5.67
C VAL A 43 -22.76 11.14 -6.29
N LEU A 44 -21.70 11.24 -7.11
CA LEU A 44 -21.32 12.45 -7.82
C LEU A 44 -21.87 12.45 -9.24
N ASP A 45 -22.35 13.61 -9.67
CA ASP A 45 -22.71 13.78 -11.07
C ASP A 45 -21.47 13.78 -11.99
N GLU A 46 -21.69 13.81 -13.30
CA GLU A 46 -20.59 13.77 -14.28
C GLU A 46 -19.63 14.96 -14.15
N ARG A 47 -20.16 16.14 -13.81
CA ARG A 47 -19.39 17.38 -13.68
C ARG A 47 -18.57 17.36 -12.40
N GLU A 48 -19.14 16.92 -11.29
CA GLU A 48 -18.46 16.75 -10.01
C GLU A 48 -17.34 15.70 -10.12
N ARG A 49 -17.59 14.59 -10.83
CA ARG A 49 -16.54 13.59 -11.12
C ARG A 49 -15.41 14.16 -11.95
N ALA A 50 -15.72 14.91 -13.00
CA ALA A 50 -14.70 15.58 -13.82
C ALA A 50 -13.93 16.64 -13.02
N LEU A 51 -14.60 17.38 -12.12
CA LEU A 51 -13.97 18.37 -11.25
C LEU A 51 -13.02 17.69 -10.27
N ALA A 52 -13.44 16.62 -9.60
CA ALA A 52 -12.61 15.84 -8.67
C ALA A 52 -11.30 15.39 -9.34
N ALA A 53 -11.35 14.95 -10.59
CA ALA A 53 -10.18 14.50 -11.35
C ALA A 53 -9.18 15.62 -11.68
N THR A 54 -9.58 16.89 -11.60
CA THR A 54 -8.71 18.06 -11.84
C THR A 54 -8.11 18.65 -10.57
N MET A 55 -8.57 18.21 -9.38
CA MET A 55 -8.18 18.80 -8.10
C MET A 55 -6.88 18.19 -7.58
N ALA A 56 -5.87 19.04 -7.34
CA ALA A 56 -4.55 18.59 -6.89
C ALA A 56 -4.54 18.00 -5.47
N ASN A 57 -5.53 18.36 -4.64
CA ASN A 57 -5.69 17.91 -3.26
C ASN A 57 -6.72 16.77 -3.12
N VAL A 58 -7.16 16.17 -4.22
CA VAL A 58 -8.11 15.05 -4.22
C VAL A 58 -7.52 13.89 -5.01
N SER A 59 -7.51 12.71 -4.38
CA SER A 59 -7.17 11.47 -5.05
C SER A 59 -8.43 10.75 -5.48
N VAL A 60 -8.51 10.37 -6.76
CA VAL A 60 -9.61 9.62 -7.35
C VAL A 60 -9.13 8.21 -7.73
N GLY A 61 -9.74 7.18 -7.16
CA GLY A 61 -9.33 5.78 -7.39
C GLY A 61 -10.39 4.78 -6.93
N HIS A 62 -10.52 3.65 -7.64
CA HIS A 62 -11.46 2.56 -7.37
C HIS A 62 -12.91 3.02 -7.07
N GLY A 63 -13.39 4.03 -7.78
CA GLY A 63 -14.74 4.55 -7.59
C GLY A 63 -14.91 5.47 -6.37
N ARG A 64 -13.82 5.95 -5.76
CA ARG A 64 -13.87 6.87 -4.61
C ARG A 64 -12.98 8.09 -4.77
N ALA A 65 -13.38 9.19 -4.15
CA ALA A 65 -12.60 10.42 -3.98
C ALA A 65 -12.17 10.58 -2.51
N ARG A 66 -10.90 10.87 -2.26
CA ARG A 66 -10.31 11.08 -0.92
C ARG A 66 -9.52 12.38 -0.88
N ALA A 67 -9.56 13.06 0.27
CA ALA A 67 -8.79 14.28 0.49
C ALA A 67 -7.32 13.94 0.70
N GLY A 68 -6.43 14.54 -0.08
CA GLY A 68 -4.99 14.28 -0.09
C GLY A 68 -4.47 13.89 -1.47
N ARG A 69 -3.16 13.99 -1.65
CA ARG A 69 -2.50 13.53 -2.88
C ARG A 69 -2.49 12.01 -2.91
N GLY A 70 -2.64 11.44 -4.12
CA GLY A 70 -2.72 10.00 -4.31
C GLY A 70 -1.60 9.21 -3.64
N ASP A 71 -0.37 9.71 -3.60
CA ASP A 71 0.75 9.01 -2.96
C ASP A 71 0.72 9.16 -1.42
N ASP A 72 0.51 10.39 -0.92
CA ASP A 72 0.49 10.72 0.51
C ASP A 72 -0.57 9.95 1.32
N LEU A 73 -1.72 9.65 0.69
CA LEU A 73 -2.83 8.95 1.33
C LEU A 73 -2.53 7.48 1.64
N PHE A 74 -1.70 6.83 0.82
CA PHE A 74 -1.42 5.41 0.97
C PHE A 74 -0.12 5.16 1.75
N ASP A 75 0.88 6.04 1.61
CA ASP A 75 2.10 6.00 2.42
C ASP A 75 1.79 6.20 3.91
N LYS A 76 0.82 7.06 4.23
CA LYS A 76 0.36 7.32 5.61
C LYS A 76 -0.90 6.52 5.97
N HIS A 77 -1.23 5.48 5.21
CA HIS A 77 -2.42 4.69 5.47
C HIS A 77 -2.33 4.03 6.86
N PRO A 78 -3.38 4.08 7.70
CA PRO A 78 -3.33 3.55 9.07
C PRO A 78 -2.88 2.09 9.16
N LEU A 79 -3.22 1.27 8.16
CA LEU A 79 -2.73 -0.10 8.06
C LEU A 79 -1.21 -0.18 7.90
N VAL A 80 -0.63 0.61 6.99
CA VAL A 80 0.82 0.59 6.74
C VAL A 80 1.54 1.02 8.01
N VAL A 81 1.12 2.13 8.61
CA VAL A 81 1.67 2.62 9.89
C VAL A 81 1.58 1.56 11.00
N ALA A 82 0.44 0.86 11.11
CA ALA A 82 0.26 -0.16 12.13
C ALA A 82 1.12 -1.42 11.89
N LEU A 83 1.30 -1.80 10.62
CA LEU A 83 2.18 -2.91 10.24
C LEU A 83 3.66 -2.54 10.46
N GLU A 84 4.06 -1.30 10.19
CA GLU A 84 5.43 -0.84 10.44
C GLU A 84 5.76 -0.74 11.95
N ALA A 85 4.78 -0.39 12.78
CA ALA A 85 4.95 -0.36 14.23
C ALA A 85 5.10 -1.76 14.86
N GLU A 86 4.46 -2.78 14.28
CA GLU A 86 4.52 -4.18 14.72
C GLU A 86 4.74 -5.14 13.52
N PRO A 87 5.93 -5.11 12.88
CA PRO A 87 6.17 -5.75 11.56
C PRO A 87 5.93 -7.25 11.52
N PHE A 88 6.14 -7.92 12.66
CA PHE A 88 5.98 -9.37 12.80
C PHE A 88 4.97 -9.74 13.89
N GLY A 89 4.12 -8.78 14.28
CA GLY A 89 3.14 -8.88 15.35
C GLY A 89 1.78 -9.45 14.90
N PRO A 90 0.80 -9.52 15.83
CA PRO A 90 -0.52 -10.09 15.57
C PRO A 90 -1.32 -9.35 14.50
N ARG A 91 -1.03 -8.07 14.26
CA ARG A 91 -1.70 -7.24 13.24
C ARG A 91 -1.53 -7.76 11.81
N THR A 92 -0.52 -8.58 11.56
CA THR A 92 -0.30 -9.25 10.28
C THR A 92 -1.42 -10.24 9.91
N GLN A 93 -2.22 -10.71 10.89
CA GLN A 93 -3.27 -11.73 10.70
C GLN A 93 -4.65 -11.14 10.40
N ALA A 94 -4.96 -9.97 10.95
CA ALA A 94 -6.29 -9.38 10.86
C ALA A 94 -6.19 -7.85 10.92
N PRO A 95 -5.90 -7.17 9.80
CA PRO A 95 -5.92 -5.72 9.77
C PRO A 95 -7.35 -5.20 9.91
N PRO A 96 -7.72 -4.55 11.03
CA PRO A 96 -9.10 -4.13 11.24
C PRO A 96 -9.47 -2.97 10.32
N GLY A 97 -10.69 -2.99 9.80
CA GLY A 97 -11.30 -1.82 9.14
C GLY A 97 -10.80 -1.51 7.73
N VAL A 98 -10.06 -2.40 7.08
CA VAL A 98 -9.58 -2.21 5.69
C VAL A 98 -10.43 -3.02 4.73
N THR A 99 -10.98 -2.35 3.73
CA THR A 99 -11.77 -3.01 2.68
C THR A 99 -10.87 -3.82 1.74
N GLY A 100 -11.43 -4.84 1.08
CA GLY A 100 -10.69 -5.63 0.09
C GLY A 100 -10.25 -4.82 -1.15
N ALA A 101 -10.88 -3.68 -1.43
CA ALA A 101 -10.42 -2.76 -2.47
C ALA A 101 -9.18 -1.97 -2.02
N GLU A 102 -9.21 -1.40 -0.81
CA GLU A 102 -8.06 -0.69 -0.23
C GLU A 102 -6.84 -1.59 -0.08
N LEU A 103 -7.03 -2.83 0.39
CA LEU A 103 -5.93 -3.78 0.52
C LEU A 103 -5.31 -4.14 -0.85
N ARG A 104 -6.13 -4.28 -1.90
CA ARG A 104 -5.61 -4.53 -3.26
C ARG A 104 -4.79 -3.36 -3.77
N GLU A 105 -5.26 -2.14 -3.56
CA GLU A 105 -4.53 -0.93 -3.99
C GLU A 105 -3.19 -0.79 -3.26
N LEU A 106 -3.15 -1.06 -1.94
CA LEU A 106 -1.91 -1.08 -1.17
C LEU A 106 -0.90 -2.12 -1.68
N VAL A 107 -1.39 -3.28 -2.14
CA VAL A 107 -0.56 -4.34 -2.74
C VAL A 107 -0.07 -3.93 -4.12
N GLU A 108 -0.94 -3.39 -4.98
CA GLU A 108 -0.60 -2.95 -6.33
C GLU A 108 0.47 -1.84 -6.33
N ARG A 109 0.43 -0.98 -5.32
CA ARG A 109 1.44 0.07 -5.08
C ARG A 109 2.72 -0.43 -4.40
N GLY A 110 2.74 -1.69 -3.96
CA GLY A 110 3.91 -2.28 -3.30
C GLY A 110 4.17 -1.73 -1.89
N LEU A 111 3.16 -1.21 -1.19
CA LEU A 111 3.29 -0.74 0.20
C LEU A 111 3.10 -1.88 1.21
N VAL A 112 2.27 -2.87 0.84
CA VAL A 112 2.08 -4.10 1.61
C VAL A 112 2.20 -5.31 0.70
N VAL A 113 2.55 -6.45 1.30
CA VAL A 113 2.67 -7.73 0.63
C VAL A 113 1.80 -8.76 1.34
N ARG A 114 1.11 -9.59 0.56
CA ARG A 114 0.29 -10.70 1.09
C ARG A 114 1.03 -12.03 0.96
N ALA A 115 1.04 -12.82 2.02
CA ALA A 115 1.59 -14.18 2.01
C ALA A 115 0.85 -15.06 3.02
N ASP A 116 0.37 -16.23 2.59
CA ASP A 116 -0.29 -17.23 3.44
C ASP A 116 -1.41 -16.66 4.33
N GLY A 117 -2.27 -15.81 3.76
CA GLY A 117 -3.35 -15.15 4.49
C GLY A 117 -2.92 -13.99 5.40
N LEU A 118 -1.61 -13.73 5.52
CA LEU A 118 -1.05 -12.61 6.26
C LEU A 118 -0.79 -11.40 5.36
N VAL A 119 -0.68 -10.23 6.00
CA VAL A 119 -0.29 -8.97 5.36
C VAL A 119 0.93 -8.40 6.08
N PHE A 120 1.95 -8.02 5.31
CA PHE A 120 3.18 -7.40 5.81
C PHE A 120 3.36 -6.04 5.16
N ALA A 121 3.92 -5.07 5.88
CA ALA A 121 4.48 -3.89 5.23
C ALA A 121 5.70 -4.31 4.39
N SER A 122 5.92 -3.66 3.26
CA SER A 122 7.09 -3.93 2.41
C SER A 122 8.41 -3.76 3.18
N ALA A 123 8.50 -2.72 4.03
CA ALA A 123 9.63 -2.50 4.93
C ALA A 123 9.90 -3.69 5.88
N ALA A 124 8.87 -4.41 6.32
CA ALA A 124 9.02 -5.62 7.15
C ALA A 124 9.64 -6.79 6.36
N VAL A 125 9.32 -6.91 5.06
CA VAL A 125 9.92 -7.91 4.17
C VAL A 125 11.40 -7.58 3.92
N ASP A 126 11.73 -6.31 3.77
CA ASP A 126 13.12 -5.85 3.64
C ASP A 126 13.93 -6.09 4.92
N GLU A 127 13.32 -5.84 6.08
CA GLU A 127 13.91 -6.19 7.38
C GLU A 127 14.13 -7.70 7.51
N ALA A 128 13.13 -8.52 7.19
CA ALA A 128 13.28 -9.97 7.20
C ALA A 128 14.39 -10.45 6.26
N THR A 129 14.53 -9.82 5.08
CA THR A 129 15.61 -10.10 4.12
C THR A 129 16.98 -9.80 4.71
N ARG A 130 17.14 -8.66 5.40
CA ARG A 130 18.38 -8.29 6.10
C ARG A 130 18.71 -9.27 7.23
N VAL A 131 17.71 -9.67 8.01
CA VAL A 131 17.89 -10.65 9.09
C VAL A 131 18.31 -12.02 8.53
N VAL A 132 17.71 -12.46 7.41
CA VAL A 132 18.13 -13.69 6.73
C VAL A 132 19.57 -13.56 6.22
N ALA A 133 19.96 -12.41 5.66
CA ALA A 133 21.32 -12.18 5.21
C ALA A 133 22.33 -12.27 6.37
N ALA A 134 21.99 -11.70 7.53
CA ALA A 134 22.78 -11.82 8.74
C ALA A 134 22.85 -13.26 9.29
N LEU A 135 21.75 -14.03 9.20
CA LEU A 135 21.75 -15.44 9.60
C LEU A 135 22.61 -16.35 8.70
N PHE A 136 22.88 -15.91 7.47
CA PHE A 136 23.83 -16.53 6.54
C PHE A 136 25.24 -15.96 6.62
N ALA A 137 25.48 -14.97 7.48
CA ALA A 137 26.84 -14.52 7.75
C ALA A 137 27.70 -15.70 8.26
N ASP A 138 29.01 -15.54 8.16
CA ASP A 138 30.00 -16.55 8.57
C ASP A 138 29.95 -17.88 7.79
N GLY A 139 29.41 -17.86 6.56
CA GLY A 139 29.47 -19.00 5.64
C GLY A 139 28.54 -20.16 6.01
N ARG A 140 27.50 -19.90 6.80
CA ARG A 140 26.53 -20.90 7.18
C ARG A 140 25.84 -21.52 5.95
N PRO A 141 25.75 -22.86 5.83
CA PRO A 141 25.23 -23.50 4.62
C PRO A 141 23.71 -23.44 4.49
N PHE A 142 22.98 -23.43 5.60
CA PHE A 142 21.52 -23.43 5.62
C PHE A 142 20.92 -22.75 6.85
N LEU A 143 19.66 -22.35 6.73
CA LEU A 143 18.83 -21.83 7.82
C LEU A 143 17.53 -22.63 7.96
N ARG A 144 17.00 -22.73 9.18
CA ARG A 144 15.71 -23.34 9.51
C ARG A 144 14.69 -22.28 9.91
N VAL A 145 13.41 -22.62 9.75
CA VAL A 145 12.29 -21.74 10.14
C VAL A 145 12.40 -21.26 11.59
N THR A 146 12.86 -22.13 12.50
CA THR A 146 13.02 -21.79 13.92
C THR A 146 13.98 -20.64 14.14
N GLU A 147 15.07 -20.57 13.39
CA GLU A 147 16.11 -19.55 13.57
C GLU A 147 15.61 -18.18 13.13
N LEU A 148 14.92 -18.09 11.97
CA LEU A 148 14.27 -16.84 11.57
C LEU A 148 13.21 -16.42 12.59
N ARG A 149 12.38 -17.37 13.04
CA ARG A 149 11.35 -17.10 14.07
C ARG A 149 11.96 -16.51 15.34
N HIS A 150 13.07 -17.07 15.81
CA HIS A 150 13.77 -16.57 17.00
C HIS A 150 14.38 -15.20 16.74
N ALA A 151 15.02 -14.99 15.60
CA ALA A 151 15.64 -13.72 15.24
C ALA A 151 14.62 -12.58 15.13
N LEU A 152 13.47 -12.83 14.49
CA LEU A 152 12.38 -11.85 14.34
C LEU A 152 11.43 -11.78 15.54
N ARG A 153 11.61 -12.64 16.55
CA ARG A 153 10.72 -12.79 17.72
C ARG A 153 9.25 -12.92 17.34
N CYS A 154 8.97 -13.63 16.26
CA CYS A 154 7.63 -13.74 15.70
C CYS A 154 6.99 -15.12 15.96
N SER A 155 5.72 -15.28 15.56
CA SER A 155 5.07 -16.58 15.58
C SER A 155 5.60 -17.50 14.46
N ARG A 156 5.39 -18.82 14.60
CA ARG A 156 5.78 -19.78 13.55
C ARG A 156 5.08 -19.53 12.21
N PRO A 157 3.75 -19.28 12.15
CA PRO A 157 3.08 -18.95 10.89
C PRO A 157 3.68 -17.72 10.19
N VAL A 158 4.01 -16.67 10.94
CA VAL A 158 4.66 -15.47 10.40
C VAL A 158 6.02 -15.80 9.77
N ALA A 159 6.88 -16.55 10.47
CA ALA A 159 8.18 -16.96 9.93
C ALA A 159 8.05 -17.83 8.68
N VAL A 160 7.07 -18.73 8.64
CA VAL A 160 6.80 -19.59 7.47
C VAL A 160 6.37 -18.75 6.27
N ALA A 161 5.41 -17.83 6.46
CA ALA A 161 4.90 -16.97 5.39
C ALA A 161 6.00 -16.06 4.81
N LEU A 162 6.82 -15.45 5.68
CA LEU A 162 7.98 -14.66 5.24
C LEU A 162 8.95 -15.50 4.43
N LEU A 163 9.29 -16.71 4.92
CA LEU A 163 10.20 -17.58 4.20
C LEU A 163 9.66 -18.03 2.84
N GLN A 164 8.37 -18.33 2.72
CA GLN A 164 7.74 -18.62 1.44
C GLN A 164 7.81 -17.42 0.48
N LEU A 165 7.60 -16.21 1.00
CA LEU A 165 7.72 -14.98 0.23
C LEU A 165 9.17 -14.78 -0.28
N LEU A 166 10.15 -14.95 0.61
CA LEU A 166 11.57 -14.85 0.27
C LEU A 166 12.02 -15.95 -0.71
N ASP A 167 11.47 -17.16 -0.59
CA ASP A 167 11.68 -18.25 -1.55
C ASP A 167 11.19 -17.83 -2.95
N GLY A 168 9.97 -17.27 -3.03
CA GLY A 168 9.38 -16.77 -4.27
C GLY A 168 10.16 -15.62 -4.90
N HIS A 169 10.76 -14.76 -4.07
CA HIS A 169 11.63 -13.66 -4.53
C HIS A 169 13.05 -14.11 -4.88
N GLY A 170 13.39 -15.39 -4.67
CA GLY A 170 14.74 -15.93 -4.92
C GLY A 170 15.80 -15.44 -3.94
N VAL A 171 15.36 -14.96 -2.77
CA VAL A 171 16.22 -14.57 -1.62
C VAL A 171 16.66 -15.81 -0.86
N THR A 172 15.79 -16.80 -0.72
CA THR A 172 16.12 -18.12 -0.17
C THR A 172 15.74 -19.23 -1.15
N ILE A 173 16.29 -20.44 -0.95
CA ILE A 173 15.91 -21.62 -1.73
C ILE A 173 15.54 -22.73 -0.75
N ARG A 174 14.28 -23.20 -0.81
CA ARG A 174 13.81 -24.28 0.06
C ARG A 174 14.38 -25.63 -0.37
N ARG A 175 14.93 -26.36 0.61
CA ARG A 175 15.44 -27.74 0.51
C ARG A 175 14.88 -28.56 1.66
N GLY A 176 13.72 -29.18 1.44
CA GLY A 176 12.99 -29.88 2.50
C GLY A 176 12.65 -28.94 3.67
N ASP A 177 13.27 -29.18 4.82
CA ASP A 177 13.04 -28.46 6.09
C ASP A 177 14.00 -27.29 6.35
N HIS A 178 14.98 -27.09 5.48
CA HIS A 178 15.91 -25.97 5.57
C HIS A 178 15.89 -25.13 4.30
N ARG A 179 16.58 -24.00 4.35
CA ARG A 179 16.77 -23.08 3.23
C ARG A 179 18.23 -22.76 3.04
N GLU A 180 18.63 -22.75 1.79
CA GLU A 180 19.94 -22.33 1.32
C GLU A 180 19.89 -20.86 0.87
N ARG A 181 21.07 -20.27 0.70
CA ARG A 181 21.23 -18.91 0.16
C ARG A 181 20.67 -18.83 -1.25
N GLY A 182 19.76 -17.89 -1.51
CA GLY A 182 19.24 -17.60 -2.84
C GLY A 182 20.08 -16.59 -3.61
N ARG A 183 19.90 -16.56 -4.94
CA ARG A 183 20.65 -15.68 -5.86
C ARG A 183 20.44 -14.18 -5.59
N ARG A 184 19.30 -13.80 -5.00
CA ARG A 184 18.92 -12.41 -4.72
C ARG A 184 19.14 -12.02 -3.26
N LEU A 185 19.71 -12.90 -2.43
CA LEU A 185 20.07 -12.52 -1.06
C LEU A 185 21.18 -11.47 -1.10
N PRO A 186 21.00 -10.28 -0.48
CA PRO A 186 22.06 -9.30 -0.37
C PRO A 186 23.26 -9.85 0.42
N PRO A 187 24.46 -9.26 0.29
CA PRO A 187 25.56 -9.56 1.19
C PRO A 187 25.12 -9.34 2.65
N GLY A 188 25.73 -10.10 3.57
CA GLY A 188 25.54 -9.86 5.01
C GLY A 188 26.06 -8.46 5.41
N PRO A 189 25.71 -7.98 6.61
CA PRO A 189 26.29 -6.76 7.17
C PRO A 189 27.82 -6.86 7.32
#